data_AF-A0A653G313-F1
#
_entry.id   AF-A0A653G313-F1
#
_cell.length_a   1.000
_cell.length_b   1.000
_cell.length_c   1.000
_cell.angle_alpha   90.00
_cell.angle_beta   90.00
_cell.angle_gamma   90.00
#
_symmetry.space_group_name_H-M   'P 1'
#
loop_
_entity.id
_entity.type
_entity.pdbx_description
1 polymer ?
#
loop_
_entity_poly.entity_id
_entity_poly.type
_entity_poly.pdbx_seq_one_letter_code
_entity_poly.pdbx_strand_id
1 'polypeptide(L)'
;MRKFFLLAFIIPAFLFFNPPPVTACSGTSGNCSGSCSLGQTCEDQGGGCGCYNVPNPGCNPACTPANTGCDAGVSALCNYSTGTCGCNTLTSDSCCGTWSSWSPCSGGYQQRECQSPSTCDDTQQRACTPAPTSPGGTPGPGPGATDTPVPPTSTPIPPTPTNTPTSTPTPTPTPTPTPTPGHWIKLKDSSFISKNDLTVDIPLLPVLYDVDDTTQAFFIIGEAGVVGAPSIDITRFNLTAKTGSPEYKAIFTPTYSMTPALFLSYIKARKEYKVITSLNEISGQGIYVLNGDISIDSGSSPFNTAGNIVLISTGTVTVDRIAPSTTFTPVGSVAIIAPTINFNNSLTEAQGIFIGNTVSTGTNAAQGLKVIGNLIAQTTLSNNRKWPTTARPSVFIKFDQTKYLSLLPFLSTASYQWRQIQ
;
A
#
# COMPACT_ATOMS: atom_id res chain seq x y z
N MET A 1 3.68 -16.93 -13.92
CA MET A 1 2.47 -16.18 -14.34
C MET A 1 2.89 -14.74 -14.58
N ARG A 2 2.66 -14.22 -15.79
CA ARG A 2 3.16 -12.91 -16.23
C ARG A 2 2.44 -11.79 -15.47
N LYS A 3 3.21 -10.87 -14.88
CA LYS A 3 2.71 -9.61 -14.31
C LYS A 3 2.04 -8.82 -15.43
N PHE A 4 0.71 -8.86 -15.49
CA PHE A 4 -0.05 -7.94 -16.32
C PHE A 4 0.04 -6.57 -15.67
N PHE A 5 0.98 -5.75 -16.13
CA PHE A 5 0.88 -4.30 -16.01
C PHE A 5 -0.23 -3.85 -16.98
N LEU A 6 -1.48 -4.05 -16.58
CA LEU A 6 -2.60 -3.40 -17.24
C LEU A 6 -2.75 -2.03 -16.60
N LEU A 7 -2.11 -1.01 -17.19
CA LEU A 7 -2.47 0.39 -16.99
C LEU A 7 -3.87 0.61 -17.61
N ALA A 8 -4.91 0.06 -16.98
CA ALA A 8 -6.29 0.33 -17.35
C ALA A 8 -6.72 1.62 -16.64
N PHE A 9 -6.46 2.72 -17.32
CA PHE A 9 -6.93 4.07 -16.99
C PHE A 9 -8.44 4.09 -16.73
N ILE A 10 -8.81 4.58 -15.55
CA ILE A 10 -10.18 5.01 -15.20
C ILE A 10 -10.30 6.49 -15.60
N ILE A 11 -11.11 6.76 -16.64
CA ILE A 11 -11.92 7.99 -16.85
C ILE A 11 -11.13 9.33 -16.99
N PRO A 12 -11.32 10.12 -18.07
CA PRO A 12 -10.23 10.78 -18.79
C PRO A 12 -9.68 12.04 -18.11
N ALA A 13 -8.68 11.91 -17.26
CA ALA A 13 -7.69 12.99 -17.11
C ALA A 13 -6.87 13.03 -18.41
N PHE A 14 -7.22 13.93 -19.33
CA PHE A 14 -6.34 14.33 -20.42
C PHE A 14 -5.07 14.96 -19.82
N LEU A 15 -4.03 14.15 -19.60
CA LEU A 15 -2.67 14.65 -19.47
C LEU A 15 -2.10 14.76 -20.88
N PHE A 16 -1.99 15.99 -21.37
CA PHE A 16 -0.98 16.30 -22.38
C PHE A 16 0.38 16.10 -21.72
N PHE A 17 1.00 14.95 -21.91
CA PHE A 17 2.44 14.95 -22.12
C PHE A 17 2.64 15.53 -23.51
N ASN A 18 2.87 16.84 -23.61
CA ASN A 18 3.92 17.22 -24.55
C ASN A 18 5.17 16.58 -23.95
N PRO A 19 5.74 15.51 -24.54
CA PRO A 19 7.07 15.13 -24.12
C PRO A 19 7.92 16.41 -24.19
N PRO A 20 8.72 16.75 -23.17
CA PRO A 20 9.77 17.72 -23.39
C PRO A 20 10.47 17.28 -24.69
N PRO A 21 10.79 18.21 -25.62
CA PRO A 21 11.45 17.85 -26.87
C PRO A 21 12.56 16.87 -26.52
N VAL A 22 12.47 15.66 -27.07
CA VAL A 22 13.37 14.57 -26.71
C VAL A 22 14.77 15.09 -26.99
N THR A 23 15.50 15.45 -25.94
CA THR A 23 16.87 15.90 -26.10
C THR A 23 17.62 14.68 -26.61
N ALA A 24 18.00 14.71 -27.88
CA ALA A 24 18.78 13.66 -28.50
C ALA A 24 19.99 13.36 -27.60
N CYS A 25 20.28 12.08 -27.40
CA CYS A 25 21.49 11.64 -26.69
C CYS A 25 22.69 12.41 -27.25
N SER A 26 23.29 13.25 -26.41
CA SER A 26 24.34 14.18 -26.81
C SER A 26 25.28 14.43 -25.63
N GLY A 27 26.52 14.79 -25.96
CA GLY A 27 27.59 14.93 -24.99
C GLY A 27 28.94 14.67 -25.63
N THR A 28 29.99 14.95 -24.87
CA THR A 28 31.36 14.58 -25.23
C THR A 28 31.70 13.22 -24.62
N SER A 29 32.74 12.57 -25.14
CA SER A 29 33.23 11.32 -24.56
C SER A 29 33.42 11.46 -23.04
N GLY A 30 32.87 10.50 -22.28
CA GLY A 30 32.83 10.47 -20.82
C GLY A 30 31.64 11.16 -20.15
N ASN A 31 30.79 11.93 -20.87
CA ASN A 31 29.64 12.65 -20.30
C ASN A 31 28.45 12.68 -21.26
N CYS A 32 27.75 11.55 -21.39
CA CYS A 32 26.54 11.44 -22.21
C CYS A 32 25.28 11.75 -21.40
N SER A 33 24.40 12.58 -21.97
CA SER A 33 23.10 12.92 -21.38
C SER A 33 22.02 13.02 -22.46
N GLY A 34 20.76 12.85 -22.07
CA GLY A 34 19.63 12.88 -23.00
C GLY A 34 18.75 11.66 -22.85
N SER A 35 17.75 11.56 -23.73
CA SER A 35 16.75 10.49 -23.70
C SER A 35 16.82 9.68 -24.97
N CYS A 36 16.70 8.36 -24.85
CA CYS A 36 16.58 7.45 -25.98
C CYS A 36 15.19 6.84 -26.05
N SER A 37 14.86 6.16 -27.15
CA SER A 37 13.57 5.49 -27.29
C SER A 37 13.43 4.35 -26.27
N LEU A 38 12.20 3.92 -26.00
CA LEU A 38 11.91 2.82 -25.07
C LEU A 38 12.75 1.58 -25.44
N GLY A 39 13.55 1.08 -24.49
CA GLY A 39 14.45 -0.06 -24.70
C GLY A 39 15.89 0.31 -25.13
N GLN A 40 16.26 1.59 -25.06
CA GLN A 40 17.61 2.07 -25.35
C GLN A 40 18.25 2.82 -24.17
N THR A 41 19.58 2.75 -24.04
CA THR A 41 20.39 3.58 -23.14
C THR A 41 21.28 4.56 -23.92
N CYS A 42 21.52 5.73 -23.35
CA CYS A 42 22.44 6.75 -23.90
C CYS A 42 23.83 6.49 -23.33
N GLU A 43 24.76 6.01 -24.14
CA GLU A 43 26.10 5.59 -23.71
C GLU A 43 27.19 6.16 -24.64
N ASP A 44 28.41 6.29 -24.09
CA ASP A 44 29.61 6.69 -24.84
C ASP A 44 30.31 5.45 -25.43
N GLN A 45 30.67 5.50 -26.71
CA GLN A 45 31.41 4.44 -27.41
C GLN A 45 32.80 4.89 -27.87
N GLY A 46 33.40 5.89 -27.20
CA GLY A 46 34.76 6.35 -27.52
C GLY A 46 34.85 7.19 -28.79
N GLY A 47 33.71 7.65 -29.32
CA GLY A 47 33.60 8.54 -30.47
C GLY A 47 32.41 9.52 -30.40
N GLY A 48 31.70 9.55 -29.28
CA GLY A 48 30.49 10.36 -29.08
C GLY A 48 29.35 9.58 -28.41
N CYS A 49 28.31 10.31 -28.03
CA CYS A 49 27.14 9.75 -27.36
C CYS A 49 26.12 9.22 -28.36
N GLY A 50 25.60 8.01 -28.12
CA GLY A 50 24.60 7.36 -28.96
C GLY A 50 23.55 6.60 -28.17
N CYS A 51 22.39 6.37 -28.79
CA CYS A 51 21.34 5.51 -28.25
C CYS A 51 21.54 4.06 -28.68
N TYR A 52 21.62 3.14 -27.73
CA TYR A 52 21.87 1.72 -27.99
C TYR A 52 20.77 0.86 -27.41
N ASN A 53 20.35 -0.17 -28.14
CA ASN A 53 19.38 -1.13 -27.64
C ASN A 53 19.96 -1.89 -26.46
N VAL A 54 19.26 -1.92 -25.34
CA VAL A 54 19.64 -2.75 -24.21
C VAL A 54 19.53 -4.22 -24.66
N PRO A 55 20.58 -5.05 -24.52
CA PRO A 55 20.50 -6.47 -24.86
C PRO A 55 19.32 -7.12 -24.12
N ASN A 56 18.50 -7.84 -24.88
CA ASN A 56 17.29 -8.54 -24.42
C ASN A 56 17.56 -9.34 -23.12
N PRO A 57 16.78 -9.18 -22.03
CA PRO A 57 16.99 -9.89 -20.75
C PRO A 57 16.55 -11.37 -20.79
N GLY A 58 16.81 -12.07 -21.90
CA GLY A 58 16.31 -13.39 -22.22
C GLY A 58 17.00 -14.60 -21.57
N CYS A 59 17.70 -14.50 -20.42
CA CYS A 59 17.98 -15.69 -19.60
C CYS A 59 17.02 -15.65 -18.37
N ASN A 60 15.90 -16.39 -18.46
CA ASN A 60 15.06 -16.71 -17.28
C ASN A 60 15.82 -17.73 -16.40
N PRO A 61 15.77 -17.66 -15.05
CA PRO A 61 16.74 -18.32 -14.20
C PRO A 61 16.35 -19.78 -13.98
N ALA A 62 16.97 -20.71 -14.73
CA ALA A 62 17.12 -22.11 -14.33
C ALA A 62 18.07 -22.88 -15.27
N CYS A 63 19.34 -22.47 -15.41
CA CYS A 63 20.36 -23.48 -15.74
C CYS A 63 20.61 -24.26 -14.43
N THR A 64 19.79 -25.26 -14.15
CA THR A 64 20.02 -26.21 -13.06
C THR A 64 20.86 -27.38 -13.58
N PRO A 65 21.72 -28.03 -12.77
CA PRO A 65 22.52 -29.18 -13.19
C PRO A 65 21.72 -30.28 -13.91
N ALA A 66 20.44 -30.45 -13.55
CA ALA A 66 19.52 -31.42 -14.14
C ALA A 66 19.21 -31.21 -15.64
N ASN A 67 19.33 -29.97 -16.17
CA ASN A 67 18.96 -29.64 -17.55
C ASN A 67 20.17 -29.49 -18.48
N THR A 68 21.39 -29.63 -17.96
CA THR A 68 22.64 -29.36 -18.69
C THR A 68 23.52 -30.59 -18.85
N GLY A 69 23.16 -31.72 -18.22
CA GLY A 69 23.98 -32.94 -18.22
C GLY A 69 25.32 -32.76 -17.50
N CYS A 70 25.46 -31.76 -16.63
CA CYS A 70 26.68 -31.54 -15.87
C CYS A 70 26.71 -32.45 -14.64
N ASP A 71 27.89 -33.03 -14.35
CA ASP A 71 28.10 -33.77 -13.12
C ASP A 71 27.92 -32.90 -11.87
N ALA A 72 27.53 -33.54 -10.76
CA ALA A 72 27.33 -32.87 -9.48
C ALA A 72 28.64 -32.20 -9.02
N GLY A 73 28.66 -30.86 -9.01
CA GLY A 73 29.82 -30.05 -8.64
C GLY A 73 30.28 -29.07 -9.72
N VAL A 74 29.77 -29.16 -10.96
CA VAL A 74 30.12 -28.24 -12.04
C VAL A 74 29.06 -27.14 -12.21
N SER A 75 29.51 -25.89 -12.29
CA SER A 75 28.63 -24.73 -12.50
C SER A 75 28.19 -24.63 -13.96
N ALA A 76 26.87 -24.55 -14.20
CA ALA A 76 26.32 -24.30 -15.53
C ALA A 76 26.34 -22.80 -15.86
N LEU A 77 26.73 -22.43 -17.08
CA LEU A 77 26.74 -21.05 -17.57
C LEU A 77 25.82 -20.87 -18.80
N CYS A 78 25.12 -19.73 -18.89
CA CYS A 78 24.30 -19.31 -20.04
C CYS A 78 25.26 -18.70 -21.10
N ASN A 79 25.31 -19.23 -22.32
CA ASN A 79 26.00 -18.55 -23.42
C ASN A 79 25.07 -17.49 -24.02
N TYR A 80 25.40 -16.22 -23.81
CA TYR A 80 24.55 -15.09 -24.19
C TYR A 80 24.39 -14.87 -25.70
N SER A 81 25.31 -15.39 -26.53
CA SER A 81 25.18 -15.25 -27.99
C SER A 81 24.24 -16.29 -28.61
N THR A 82 24.06 -17.44 -27.96
CA THR A 82 23.29 -18.57 -28.49
C THR A 82 22.06 -18.93 -27.64
N GLY A 83 21.96 -18.43 -26.41
CA GLY A 83 20.86 -18.76 -25.49
C GLY A 83 20.89 -20.20 -24.97
N THR A 84 22.03 -20.91 -25.08
CA THR A 84 22.19 -22.31 -24.66
C THR A 84 22.99 -22.43 -23.36
N CYS A 85 22.63 -23.37 -22.48
CA CYS A 85 23.40 -23.66 -21.26
C CYS A 85 24.54 -24.66 -21.59
N GLY A 86 25.73 -24.46 -21.01
CA GLY A 86 26.87 -25.39 -21.11
C GLY A 86 27.59 -25.59 -19.78
N CYS A 87 28.34 -26.69 -19.65
CA CYS A 87 29.14 -27.00 -18.46
C CYS A 87 30.53 -26.36 -18.58
N ASN A 88 30.98 -25.66 -17.53
CA ASN A 88 32.31 -25.07 -17.50
C ASN A 88 33.30 -26.00 -16.78
N THR A 89 34.15 -26.71 -17.52
CA THR A 89 35.21 -27.55 -16.94
C THR A 89 36.45 -26.71 -16.64
N LEU A 90 36.47 -26.03 -15.49
CA LEU A 90 37.72 -25.52 -14.92
C LEU A 90 38.35 -26.64 -14.09
N THR A 91 39.35 -27.32 -14.65
CA THR A 91 40.19 -28.24 -13.89
C THR A 91 41.13 -27.46 -12.97
N SER A 92 40.81 -27.44 -11.67
CA SER A 92 41.77 -27.11 -10.62
C SER A 92 41.49 -27.95 -9.36
N ASP A 93 41.80 -29.24 -9.45
CA ASP A 93 42.05 -30.08 -8.28
C ASP A 93 43.36 -29.64 -7.64
N SER A 94 43.30 -28.92 -6.51
CA SER A 94 44.31 -28.92 -5.43
C SER A 94 43.99 -27.83 -4.42
N CYS A 95 43.12 -28.10 -3.45
CA CYS A 95 43.08 -27.40 -2.15
C CYS A 95 42.04 -28.05 -1.21
N CYS A 96 42.25 -29.31 -0.80
CA CYS A 96 41.55 -29.87 0.36
C CYS A 96 42.60 -30.33 1.38
N GLY A 97 42.96 -29.44 2.29
CA GLY A 97 43.63 -29.76 3.55
C GLY A 97 42.58 -29.89 4.67
N THR A 98 42.69 -30.97 5.44
CA THR A 98 41.87 -31.32 6.61
C THR A 98 41.99 -30.29 7.74
N TRP A 99 40.89 -30.02 8.43
CA TRP A 99 40.81 -29.07 9.54
C TRP A 99 40.81 -29.83 10.88
N SER A 100 41.75 -29.54 11.77
CA SER A 100 41.78 -30.08 13.13
C SER A 100 41.60 -28.99 14.19
N SER A 101 40.78 -29.36 15.19
CA SER A 101 40.61 -28.88 16.58
C SER A 101 40.92 -27.43 16.99
N TRP A 102 39.95 -26.82 17.70
CA TRP A 102 40.13 -25.60 18.48
C TRP A 102 40.67 -25.93 19.89
N SER A 103 41.70 -25.21 20.33
CA SER A 103 42.07 -25.09 21.75
C SER A 103 41.80 -23.66 22.25
N PRO A 104 41.43 -23.46 23.53
CA PRO A 104 41.12 -22.14 24.06
C PRO A 104 42.38 -21.45 24.57
N CYS A 105 42.53 -20.15 24.30
CA CYS A 105 43.43 -19.29 25.07
C CYS A 105 42.90 -17.87 25.27
N SER A 106 43.19 -17.41 26.47
CA SER A 106 43.17 -16.07 27.05
C SER A 106 43.97 -15.05 26.22
N GLY A 107 43.49 -13.81 26.18
CA GLY A 107 44.22 -12.68 25.58
C GLY A 107 43.78 -12.38 24.15
N GLY A 108 42.79 -11.49 24.01
CA GLY A 108 42.22 -11.13 22.72
C GLY A 108 43.25 -10.47 21.80
N TYR A 109 43.46 -11.07 20.63
CA TYR A 109 43.22 -10.58 19.26
C TYR A 109 43.48 -11.79 18.34
N GLN A 110 42.63 -12.06 17.33
CA GLN A 110 42.95 -13.02 16.28
C GLN A 110 43.44 -12.26 15.04
N GLN A 111 44.64 -12.61 14.56
CA GLN A 111 45.02 -12.42 13.16
C GLN A 111 45.16 -13.80 12.52
N ARG A 112 44.60 -13.97 11.32
CA ARG A 112 44.94 -15.10 10.44
C ARG A 112 45.93 -14.58 9.42
N GLU A 113 47.14 -15.13 9.40
CA GLU A 113 48.07 -14.92 8.30
C GLU A 113 47.71 -15.87 7.16
N CYS A 114 47.36 -15.31 6.00
CA CYS A 114 47.35 -16.03 4.73
C CYS A 114 48.75 -15.92 4.10
N GLN A 115 49.42 -17.04 3.86
CA GLN A 115 50.65 -17.08 3.05
C GLN A 115 50.30 -17.18 1.56
N SER A 116 50.06 -16.03 0.90
CA SER A 116 50.42 -15.72 -0.51
C SER A 116 49.63 -14.50 -1.02
N PRO A 117 50.25 -13.52 -1.71
CA PRO A 117 49.60 -12.28 -2.11
C PRO A 117 49.08 -12.33 -3.55
N SER A 118 47.80 -12.63 -3.73
CA SER A 118 46.99 -12.03 -4.82
C SER A 118 45.52 -12.43 -4.65
N THR A 119 44.65 -11.41 -4.62
CA THR A 119 43.18 -11.46 -4.64
C THR A 119 42.47 -11.98 -3.38
N CYS A 120 42.42 -11.15 -2.34
CA CYS A 120 41.31 -11.13 -1.39
C CYS A 120 40.85 -9.67 -1.20
N ASP A 121 39.56 -9.43 -1.41
CA ASP A 121 38.83 -8.18 -1.19
C ASP A 121 38.60 -7.98 0.32
N ASP A 122 39.15 -6.89 0.87
CA ASP A 122 39.26 -6.61 2.31
C ASP A 122 38.15 -5.67 2.79
N THR A 123 36.89 -6.10 2.73
CA THR A 123 35.77 -5.29 3.24
C THR A 123 34.70 -6.10 3.97
N GLN A 124 35.07 -6.77 5.08
CA GLN A 124 34.11 -7.01 6.18
C GLN A 124 34.79 -6.98 7.56
N GLN A 125 34.99 -5.78 8.10
CA GLN A 125 35.15 -5.60 9.55
C GLN A 125 33.79 -5.28 10.18
N ARG A 126 33.29 -6.17 11.04
CA ARG A 126 32.17 -5.89 11.94
C ARG A 126 32.72 -5.26 13.23
N ALA A 127 32.24 -4.07 13.56
CA ALA A 127 32.53 -3.40 14.83
C ALA A 127 31.69 -3.98 15.97
N CYS A 128 32.33 -4.32 17.08
CA CYS A 128 31.67 -4.61 18.36
C CYS A 128 31.55 -3.33 19.18
N THR A 129 30.35 -3.05 19.68
CA THR A 129 30.02 -1.90 20.52
C THR A 129 30.52 -2.08 21.97
N PRO A 130 31.16 -1.08 22.62
CA PRO A 130 31.57 -1.20 24.02
C PRO A 130 30.38 -1.09 25.00
N ALA A 131 30.48 -1.82 26.12
CA ALA A 131 29.56 -1.76 27.24
C ALA A 131 29.60 -0.41 28.00
N PRO A 132 28.48 0.04 28.59
CA PRO A 132 28.42 1.32 29.29
C PRO A 132 29.16 1.30 30.63
N THR A 133 30.01 2.31 30.84
CA THR A 133 30.73 2.55 32.10
C THR A 133 29.84 3.24 33.13
N SER A 134 29.99 2.80 34.38
CA SER A 134 29.33 3.32 35.59
C SER A 134 29.80 4.75 35.95
N PRO A 135 28.93 5.69 36.38
CA PRO A 135 29.36 7.02 36.80
C PRO A 135 29.98 7.00 38.21
N GLY A 136 31.24 7.42 38.29
CA GLY A 136 32.00 7.63 39.54
C GLY A 136 31.59 8.91 40.28
N GLY A 137 31.63 8.83 41.61
CA GLY A 137 31.35 9.94 42.52
C GLY A 137 32.45 11.00 42.56
N THR A 138 32.03 12.22 42.88
CA THR A 138 32.89 13.41 43.00
C THR A 138 33.20 13.70 44.48
N PRO A 139 34.46 13.96 44.87
CA PRO A 139 34.83 14.41 46.21
C PRO A 139 34.88 15.94 46.30
N GLY A 140 34.37 16.51 47.40
CA GLY A 140 34.50 17.93 47.74
C GLY A 140 35.32 18.13 49.03
N PRO A 141 36.38 18.97 49.02
CA PRO A 141 37.11 19.35 50.24
C PRO A 141 36.79 20.79 50.68
N GLY A 142 36.98 21.09 51.97
CA GLY A 142 37.09 22.49 52.44
C GLY A 142 36.84 22.69 53.94
N PRO A 143 37.84 23.12 54.74
CA PRO A 143 37.82 23.13 56.21
C PRO A 143 37.42 24.47 56.83
N GLY A 144 36.99 24.46 58.09
CA GLY A 144 36.80 25.66 58.91
C GLY A 144 36.89 25.33 60.41
N ALA A 145 37.93 25.86 61.07
CA ALA A 145 38.22 25.70 62.50
C ALA A 145 37.52 26.78 63.35
N THR A 146 37.23 26.49 64.63
CA THR A 146 37.84 27.13 65.82
C THR A 146 36.94 26.95 67.05
N ASP A 147 37.55 26.42 68.12
CA ASP A 147 37.01 26.15 69.44
C ASP A 147 36.68 27.41 70.26
N THR A 148 35.63 27.34 71.08
CA THR A 148 35.52 28.07 72.35
C THR A 148 34.66 27.25 73.34
N PRO A 149 35.12 26.97 74.57
CA PRO A 149 34.40 26.15 75.54
C PRO A 149 33.44 26.97 76.40
N VAL A 150 32.22 26.47 76.61
CA VAL A 150 31.16 27.05 77.46
C VAL A 150 30.64 25.95 78.42
N PRO A 151 30.32 26.29 79.69
CA PRO A 151 30.37 25.39 80.84
C PRO A 151 29.18 24.42 80.96
N PRO A 152 29.30 23.36 81.78
CA PRO A 152 28.27 22.33 81.90
C PRO A 152 27.08 22.90 82.66
N THR A 153 25.84 22.59 82.23
CA THR A 153 24.67 22.29 83.08
C THR A 153 23.40 22.24 82.24
N SER A 154 22.83 21.04 82.08
CA SER A 154 21.45 20.69 82.45
C SER A 154 21.10 19.34 81.83
N THR A 155 20.65 18.41 82.68
CA THR A 155 20.21 17.05 82.39
C THR A 155 19.36 16.92 81.12
N PRO A 156 19.65 15.98 80.21
CA PRO A 156 18.90 15.82 78.97
C PRO A 156 17.47 15.33 79.26
N ILE A 157 16.48 16.16 78.91
CA ILE A 157 15.12 15.70 78.71
C ILE A 157 15.14 14.79 77.48
N PRO A 158 14.60 13.55 77.55
CA PRO A 158 14.61 12.64 76.42
C PRO A 158 13.96 13.29 75.19
N PRO A 159 14.57 13.18 74.00
CA PRO A 159 14.03 13.79 72.79
C PRO A 159 12.64 13.21 72.56
N THR A 160 11.65 14.09 72.52
CA THR A 160 10.31 13.76 72.01
C THR A 160 10.50 13.16 70.63
N PRO A 161 9.89 11.99 70.30
CA PRO A 161 10.04 11.39 68.98
C PRO A 161 9.59 12.39 67.92
N THR A 162 10.55 12.96 67.20
CA THR A 162 10.27 13.76 66.02
C THR A 162 9.56 12.84 65.05
N ASN A 163 8.27 13.10 64.80
CA ASN A 163 7.51 12.37 63.79
C ASN A 163 8.27 12.49 62.47
N THR A 164 8.94 11.41 62.05
CA THR A 164 9.57 11.31 60.75
C THR A 164 8.50 11.65 59.72
N PRO A 165 8.67 12.70 58.89
CA PRO A 165 7.68 13.06 57.89
C PRO A 165 7.46 11.82 57.04
N THR A 166 6.26 11.25 57.13
CA THR A 166 5.86 10.09 56.35
C THR A 166 5.97 10.53 54.90
N SER A 167 6.86 9.89 54.13
CA SER A 167 7.08 10.20 52.72
C SER A 167 5.73 10.24 52.03
N THR A 168 5.29 11.43 51.62
CA THR A 168 4.05 11.59 50.87
C THR A 168 4.22 10.75 49.61
N PRO A 169 3.36 9.75 49.36
CA PRO A 169 3.51 8.91 48.18
C PRO A 169 3.48 9.81 46.95
N THR A 170 4.56 9.80 46.18
CA THR A 170 4.62 10.48 44.89
C THR A 170 3.42 9.98 44.08
N PRO A 171 2.54 10.87 43.58
CA PRO A 171 1.38 10.43 42.81
C PRO A 171 1.89 9.58 41.66
N THR A 172 1.45 8.31 41.62
CA THR A 172 1.74 7.44 40.49
C THR A 172 1.23 8.13 39.24
N PRO A 173 2.07 8.39 38.22
CA PRO A 173 1.62 9.06 37.01
C PRO A 173 0.44 8.26 36.47
N THR A 174 -0.71 8.92 36.36
CA THR A 174 -1.87 8.32 35.72
C THR A 174 -1.47 8.02 34.29
N PRO A 175 -1.61 6.76 33.82
CA PRO A 175 -1.24 6.43 32.45
C PRO A 175 -2.01 7.35 31.50
N THR A 176 -1.27 8.09 30.66
CA THR A 176 -1.88 8.90 29.61
C THR A 176 -2.76 7.98 28.77
N PRO A 177 -4.05 8.31 28.57
CA PRO A 177 -4.93 7.45 27.79
C PRO A 177 -4.34 7.27 26.39
N THR A 178 -4.04 6.02 26.03
CA THR A 178 -3.63 5.70 24.67
C THR A 178 -4.78 6.06 23.73
N PRO A 179 -4.56 6.86 22.67
CA PRO A 179 -5.62 7.18 21.73
C PRO A 179 -6.21 5.87 21.17
N THR A 180 -7.53 5.80 21.09
CA THR A 180 -8.20 4.65 20.47
C THR A 180 -8.16 4.85 18.96
N PRO A 181 -7.65 3.87 18.17
CA PRO A 181 -7.63 3.99 16.71
C PRO A 181 -9.02 4.29 16.15
N GLY A 182 -9.09 5.14 15.13
CA GLY A 182 -10.33 5.38 14.40
C GLY A 182 -10.82 4.16 13.63
N HIS A 183 -12.00 4.28 13.00
CA HIS A 183 -12.48 3.29 12.06
C HIS A 183 -11.66 3.36 10.78
N TRP A 184 -11.18 2.21 10.31
CA TRP A 184 -10.28 2.14 9.16
C TRP A 184 -10.90 1.37 7.99
N ILE A 185 -10.33 1.58 6.81
CA ILE A 185 -10.72 0.97 5.54
C ILE A 185 -9.59 0.06 5.10
N LYS A 186 -9.93 -1.09 4.50
CA LYS A 186 -8.98 -2.01 3.90
C LYS A 186 -9.39 -2.38 2.49
N LEU A 187 -8.41 -2.51 1.60
CA LEU A 187 -8.62 -2.83 0.18
C LEU A 187 -7.94 -4.16 -0.17
N LYS A 188 -8.44 -4.83 -1.21
CA LYS A 188 -7.86 -6.04 -1.78
C LYS A 188 -7.82 -5.97 -3.30
N ASP A 189 -6.69 -6.34 -3.88
CA ASP A 189 -6.46 -6.41 -5.34
C ASP A 189 -6.75 -5.09 -6.08
N SER A 190 -6.53 -3.96 -5.41
CA SER A 190 -6.99 -2.64 -5.85
C SER A 190 -5.89 -1.58 -5.88
N SER A 191 -6.22 -0.42 -6.45
CA SER A 191 -5.45 0.82 -6.32
C SER A 191 -6.30 1.87 -5.60
N PHE A 192 -5.65 2.80 -4.91
CA PHE A 192 -6.33 3.89 -4.21
C PHE A 192 -5.86 5.24 -4.75
N ILE A 193 -6.81 6.12 -5.04
CA ILE A 193 -6.52 7.50 -5.42
C ILE A 193 -7.47 8.41 -4.64
N SER A 194 -6.93 9.43 -3.98
CA SER A 194 -7.69 10.46 -3.26
C SER A 194 -7.28 11.86 -3.69
N LYS A 195 -8.26 12.77 -3.70
CA LYS A 195 -8.02 14.23 -3.83
C LYS A 195 -7.59 14.89 -2.52
N ASN A 196 -7.91 14.24 -1.40
CA ASN A 196 -7.60 14.70 -0.05
C ASN A 196 -6.47 13.87 0.53
N ASP A 197 -5.85 14.37 1.60
CA ASP A 197 -4.87 13.60 2.36
C ASP A 197 -5.44 12.26 2.83
N LEU A 198 -4.62 11.22 2.72
CA LEU A 198 -4.93 9.89 3.23
C LEU A 198 -4.36 9.76 4.63
N THR A 199 -5.24 9.69 5.62
CA THR A 199 -4.90 9.26 6.98
C THR A 199 -5.67 7.99 7.28
N VAL A 200 -4.97 6.90 7.64
CA VAL A 200 -5.61 5.63 8.02
C VAL A 200 -5.01 5.10 9.31
N ASP A 201 -5.86 4.90 10.31
CA ASP A 201 -5.47 4.39 11.62
C ASP A 201 -5.45 2.86 11.63
N ILE A 202 -4.46 2.25 10.98
CA ILE A 202 -4.33 0.78 10.93
C ILE A 202 -3.95 0.26 12.34
N PRO A 203 -4.71 -0.70 12.90
CA PRO A 203 -4.45 -1.23 14.24
C PRO A 203 -3.15 -2.05 14.30
N LEU A 204 -2.58 -2.19 15.51
CA LEU A 204 -1.37 -2.97 15.74
C LEU A 204 -1.56 -4.47 15.40
N LEU A 205 -2.73 -5.01 15.74
CA LEU A 205 -3.11 -6.41 15.50
C LEU A 205 -4.44 -6.47 14.72
N PRO A 206 -4.41 -6.35 13.39
CA PRO A 206 -5.61 -6.48 12.57
C PRO A 206 -6.26 -7.85 12.70
N VAL A 207 -7.59 -7.86 12.77
CA VAL A 207 -8.42 -9.07 12.71
C VAL A 207 -9.10 -9.14 11.34
N LEU A 208 -9.21 -10.36 10.82
CA LEU A 208 -9.87 -10.62 9.54
C LEU A 208 -11.28 -10.01 9.50
N TYR A 209 -11.60 -9.33 8.41
CA TYR A 209 -12.97 -9.02 8.04
C TYR A 209 -13.75 -10.32 7.76
N ASP A 210 -13.22 -11.16 6.87
CA ASP A 210 -13.74 -12.49 6.50
C ASP A 210 -12.64 -13.35 5.82
N VAL A 211 -13.04 -14.37 5.04
CA VAL A 211 -12.11 -15.29 4.35
C VAL A 211 -11.31 -14.65 3.22
N ASP A 212 -11.76 -13.49 2.72
CA ASP A 212 -11.06 -12.75 1.68
C ASP A 212 -9.96 -11.84 2.24
N ASP A 213 -9.92 -11.64 3.56
CA ASP A 213 -8.98 -10.76 4.24
C ASP A 213 -7.75 -11.52 4.78
N THR A 214 -6.72 -10.78 5.19
CA THR A 214 -5.54 -11.28 5.91
C THR A 214 -5.32 -10.49 7.20
N THR A 215 -4.54 -11.02 8.14
CA THR A 215 -4.20 -10.31 9.39
C THR A 215 -3.07 -9.30 9.22
N GLN A 216 -2.59 -9.09 7.99
CA GLN A 216 -1.51 -8.15 7.71
C GLN A 216 -1.99 -6.72 7.94
N ALA A 217 -1.13 -5.89 8.55
CA ALA A 217 -1.33 -4.46 8.77
C ALA A 217 -1.10 -3.65 7.48
N PHE A 218 -1.71 -4.08 6.38
CA PHE A 218 -1.62 -3.41 5.10
C PHE A 218 -2.93 -2.70 4.79
N PHE A 219 -2.83 -1.49 4.22
CA PHE A 219 -3.97 -0.78 3.67
C PHE A 219 -4.57 -1.52 2.47
N ILE A 220 -3.71 -2.02 1.57
CA ILE A 220 -4.07 -2.86 0.43
C ILE A 220 -3.40 -4.24 0.54
N ILE A 221 -4.18 -5.31 0.45
CA ILE A 221 -3.69 -6.70 0.42
C ILE A 221 -3.88 -7.34 -0.97
N GLY A 222 -3.27 -8.51 -1.18
CA GLY A 222 -3.32 -9.22 -2.46
C GLY A 222 -2.39 -8.58 -3.49
N GLU A 223 -2.85 -8.49 -4.75
CA GLU A 223 -2.14 -7.80 -5.82
C GLU A 223 -2.32 -6.28 -5.67
N ALA A 224 -1.57 -5.70 -4.73
CA ALA A 224 -1.66 -4.29 -4.38
C ALA A 224 -1.20 -3.39 -5.54
N GLY A 225 -2.06 -2.46 -5.92
CA GLY A 225 -1.75 -1.37 -6.85
C GLY A 225 -1.16 -0.14 -6.16
N VAL A 226 -1.25 1.01 -6.83
CA VAL A 226 -0.70 2.27 -6.32
C VAL A 226 -1.64 2.91 -5.29
N VAL A 227 -1.06 3.51 -4.24
CA VAL A 227 -1.75 4.41 -3.33
C VAL A 227 -1.32 5.85 -3.62
N GLY A 228 -2.24 6.65 -4.15
CA GLY A 228 -2.03 8.05 -4.52
C GLY A 228 -2.88 9.02 -3.70
N ALA A 229 -2.25 9.99 -3.04
CA ALA A 229 -2.92 11.10 -2.35
C ALA A 229 -1.95 12.29 -2.22
N PRO A 230 -2.41 13.52 -1.91
CA PRO A 230 -1.51 14.64 -1.65
C PRO A 230 -0.57 14.40 -0.46
N SER A 231 -1.07 13.75 0.60
CA SER A 231 -0.28 13.21 1.72
C SER A 231 -0.77 11.82 2.10
N ILE A 232 0.12 10.96 2.61
CA ILE A 232 -0.19 9.59 3.03
C ILE A 232 0.42 9.34 4.41
N ASP A 233 -0.43 9.21 5.43
CA ASP A 233 -0.10 8.83 6.80
C ASP A 233 -0.89 7.56 7.19
N ILE A 234 -0.19 6.44 7.31
CA ILE A 234 -0.76 5.15 7.69
C ILE A 234 -0.09 4.55 8.94
N THR A 235 0.93 5.21 9.47
CA THR A 235 1.78 4.68 10.55
C THR A 235 1.44 5.23 11.93
N ARG A 236 0.46 6.16 12.01
CA ARG A 236 0.06 6.86 13.24
C ARG A 236 -0.20 5.93 14.44
N PHE A 237 -0.85 4.79 14.23
CA PHE A 237 -1.19 3.83 15.28
C PHE A 237 -0.38 2.53 15.21
N ASN A 238 0.21 2.22 14.06
CA ASN A 238 1.01 1.04 13.85
C ASN A 238 2.21 1.38 12.96
N LEU A 239 3.39 1.45 13.59
CA LEU A 239 4.65 1.77 12.90
C LEU A 239 5.06 0.73 11.85
N THR A 240 4.48 -0.47 11.90
CA THR A 240 4.73 -1.55 10.93
C THR A 240 3.72 -1.55 9.78
N ALA A 241 2.72 -0.66 9.81
CA ALA A 241 1.70 -0.60 8.78
C ALA A 241 2.29 -0.17 7.44
N LYS A 242 1.77 -0.75 6.35
CA LYS A 242 2.23 -0.47 4.97
C LYS A 242 1.05 -0.18 4.05
N THR A 243 1.30 0.54 2.96
CA THR A 243 0.24 0.79 1.97
C THR A 243 -0.12 -0.49 1.21
N GLY A 244 0.84 -1.38 1.02
CA GLY A 244 0.66 -2.70 0.43
C GLY A 244 1.98 -3.47 0.35
N SER A 245 1.98 -4.58 -0.39
CA SER A 245 3.18 -5.35 -0.69
C SER A 245 3.19 -5.76 -2.17
N PRO A 246 4.02 -5.15 -3.02
CA PRO A 246 5.00 -4.10 -2.72
C PRO A 246 4.36 -2.76 -2.30
N GLU A 247 5.14 -1.91 -1.63
CA GLU A 247 4.66 -0.61 -1.11
C GLU A 247 4.68 0.48 -2.20
N TYR A 248 3.76 0.38 -3.17
CA TYR A 248 3.63 1.40 -4.21
C TYR A 248 2.83 2.60 -3.70
N LYS A 249 3.52 3.72 -3.41
CA LYS A 249 2.89 4.98 -3.01
C LYS A 249 3.37 6.15 -3.86
N ALA A 250 2.48 7.08 -4.15
CA ALA A 250 2.77 8.28 -4.92
C ALA A 250 2.08 9.51 -4.32
N ILE A 251 2.77 10.65 -4.31
CA ILE A 251 2.12 11.93 -4.03
C ILE A 251 1.41 12.37 -5.31
N PHE A 252 0.09 12.43 -5.27
CA PHE A 252 -0.73 12.68 -6.46
C PHE A 252 -1.96 13.51 -6.12
N THR A 253 -2.20 14.56 -6.91
CA THR A 253 -3.43 15.36 -6.87
C THR A 253 -4.18 15.18 -8.19
N PRO A 254 -5.35 14.52 -8.19
CA PRO A 254 -6.13 14.33 -9.41
C PRO A 254 -6.61 15.67 -9.97
N THR A 255 -6.27 15.99 -11.21
CA THR A 255 -6.65 17.25 -11.87
C THR A 255 -8.00 17.18 -12.60
N TYR A 256 -8.47 15.98 -12.92
CA TYR A 256 -9.70 15.77 -13.65
C TYR A 256 -10.66 14.88 -12.87
N SER A 257 -11.96 15.18 -12.99
CA SER A 257 -13.04 14.40 -12.38
C SER A 257 -14.21 14.33 -13.35
N MET A 258 -14.60 13.13 -13.74
CA MET A 258 -15.81 12.90 -14.51
C MET A 258 -16.99 12.70 -13.55
N THR A 259 -17.63 13.79 -13.14
CA THR A 259 -18.77 13.73 -12.20
C THR A 259 -19.92 12.90 -12.77
N PRO A 260 -20.80 12.33 -11.91
CA PRO A 260 -22.01 11.65 -12.37
C PRO A 260 -22.82 12.48 -13.38
N ALA A 261 -22.90 13.79 -13.18
CA ALA A 261 -23.57 14.71 -14.10
C ALA A 261 -22.86 14.83 -15.45
N LEU A 262 -21.52 14.97 -15.47
CA LEU A 262 -20.75 15.00 -16.71
C LEU A 262 -20.82 13.66 -17.44
N PHE A 263 -20.79 12.55 -16.71
CA PHE A 263 -20.97 11.21 -17.28
C PHE A 263 -22.34 11.05 -17.91
N LEU A 264 -23.41 11.46 -17.22
CA LEU A 264 -24.75 11.45 -17.79
C LEU A 264 -24.86 12.30 -19.06
N SER A 265 -24.27 13.50 -19.09
CA SER A 265 -24.22 14.35 -20.29
C SER A 265 -23.50 13.65 -21.45
N TYR A 266 -22.39 12.96 -21.17
CA TYR A 266 -21.69 12.16 -22.17
C TYR A 266 -22.55 11.00 -22.69
N ILE A 267 -23.21 10.24 -21.81
CA ILE A 267 -24.10 9.15 -22.21
C ILE A 267 -25.22 9.65 -23.12
N LYS A 268 -25.89 10.74 -22.75
CA LYS A 268 -26.97 11.33 -23.55
C LYS A 268 -26.51 11.74 -24.95
N ALA A 269 -25.27 12.20 -25.07
CA ALA A 269 -24.72 12.65 -26.33
C ALA A 269 -24.15 11.53 -27.21
N ARG A 270 -23.66 10.43 -26.62
CA ARG A 270 -22.74 9.49 -27.30
C ARG A 270 -23.05 8.01 -27.16
N LYS A 271 -23.99 7.61 -26.30
CA LYS A 271 -24.31 6.19 -26.09
C LYS A 271 -25.80 5.94 -26.26
N GLU A 272 -26.13 4.70 -26.60
CA GLU A 272 -27.50 4.21 -26.49
C GLU A 272 -27.84 4.00 -25.01
N TYR A 273 -29.01 4.51 -24.60
CA TYR A 273 -29.51 4.38 -23.24
C TYR A 273 -31.04 4.32 -23.25
N LYS A 274 -31.62 3.72 -22.21
CA LYS A 274 -33.07 3.69 -21.97
C LYS A 274 -33.40 4.59 -20.79
N VAL A 275 -34.30 5.54 -20.97
CA VAL A 275 -34.90 6.27 -19.83
C VAL A 275 -35.99 5.38 -19.22
N ILE A 276 -35.94 5.19 -17.91
CA ILE A 276 -36.92 4.40 -17.15
C ILE A 276 -37.52 5.26 -16.03
N THR A 277 -38.75 4.94 -15.65
CA THR A 277 -39.45 5.56 -14.51
C THR A 277 -39.43 4.67 -13.27
N SER A 278 -39.23 3.36 -13.47
CA SER A 278 -39.13 2.36 -12.41
C SER A 278 -38.03 1.35 -12.70
N LEU A 279 -37.42 0.79 -11.65
CA LEU A 279 -36.43 -0.28 -11.75
C LEU A 279 -36.98 -1.51 -12.49
N ASN A 280 -38.29 -1.78 -12.41
CA ASN A 280 -38.92 -2.93 -13.08
C ASN A 280 -38.88 -2.86 -14.61
N GLU A 281 -38.57 -1.70 -15.20
CA GLU A 281 -38.43 -1.54 -16.66
C GLU A 281 -37.07 -1.99 -17.21
N ILE A 282 -36.14 -2.38 -16.32
CA ILE A 282 -34.85 -2.96 -16.68
C ILE A 282 -35.09 -4.41 -17.12
N SER A 283 -34.94 -4.67 -18.42
CA SER A 283 -35.30 -5.95 -19.05
C SER A 283 -34.11 -6.70 -19.67
N GLY A 284 -32.89 -6.20 -19.49
CA GLY A 284 -31.68 -6.78 -20.07
C GLY A 284 -30.42 -5.96 -19.78
N GLN A 285 -29.32 -6.33 -20.43
CA GLN A 285 -28.07 -5.55 -20.34
C GLN A 285 -28.23 -4.17 -21.00
N GLY A 286 -27.54 -3.16 -20.48
CA GLY A 286 -27.58 -1.82 -21.07
C GLY A 286 -27.36 -0.69 -20.07
N ILE A 287 -27.55 0.53 -20.58
CA ILE A 287 -27.47 1.77 -19.80
C ILE A 287 -28.88 2.28 -19.55
N TYR A 288 -29.23 2.44 -18.28
CA TYR A 288 -30.54 2.90 -17.84
C TYR A 288 -30.39 4.22 -17.10
N VAL A 289 -31.24 5.19 -17.46
CA VAL A 289 -31.27 6.52 -16.84
C VAL A 289 -32.61 6.68 -16.14
N LEU A 290 -32.57 7.01 -14.85
CA LEU A 290 -33.75 7.29 -14.04
C LEU A 290 -33.62 8.69 -13.42
N ASN A 291 -34.68 9.49 -13.57
CA ASN A 291 -34.71 10.85 -13.03
C ASN A 291 -35.30 10.85 -11.62
N GLY A 292 -34.50 11.25 -10.63
CA GLY A 292 -34.90 11.32 -9.23
C GLY A 292 -34.25 10.27 -8.34
N ASP A 293 -34.71 10.22 -7.10
CA ASP A 293 -34.18 9.33 -6.07
C ASP A 293 -34.61 7.88 -6.31
N ILE A 294 -33.77 6.93 -5.92
CA ILE A 294 -34.01 5.49 -6.09
C ILE A 294 -33.70 4.78 -4.77
N SER A 295 -34.57 3.86 -4.36
CA SER A 295 -34.24 2.84 -3.38
C SER A 295 -34.08 1.48 -4.09
N ILE A 296 -32.93 0.83 -3.90
CA ILE A 296 -32.66 -0.52 -4.39
C ILE A 296 -32.86 -1.46 -3.22
N ASP A 297 -34.04 -2.05 -3.14
CA ASP A 297 -34.46 -2.90 -2.05
C ASP A 297 -34.53 -4.39 -2.41
N SER A 298 -34.99 -5.23 -1.47
CA SER A 298 -35.20 -6.66 -1.71
C SER A 298 -36.26 -6.95 -2.80
N GLY A 299 -37.17 -6.00 -3.06
CA GLY A 299 -38.17 -6.08 -4.12
C GLY A 299 -37.64 -5.68 -5.50
N SER A 300 -36.42 -5.12 -5.56
CA SER A 300 -35.77 -4.69 -6.79
C SER A 300 -35.26 -5.90 -7.59
N SER A 301 -36.21 -6.59 -8.23
CA SER A 301 -36.05 -7.76 -9.08
C SER A 301 -35.08 -7.62 -10.27
N PRO A 302 -34.92 -6.47 -10.96
CA PRO A 302 -34.19 -6.46 -12.23
C PRO A 302 -32.72 -6.89 -12.09
N PHE A 303 -32.11 -6.64 -10.94
CA PHE A 303 -30.71 -7.01 -10.69
C PHE A 303 -30.48 -8.52 -10.55
N ASN A 304 -31.55 -9.29 -10.36
CA ASN A 304 -31.50 -10.75 -10.22
C ASN A 304 -31.71 -11.49 -11.55
N THR A 305 -32.13 -10.79 -12.61
CA THR A 305 -32.47 -11.42 -13.90
C THR A 305 -31.78 -10.77 -15.08
N ALA A 306 -31.44 -9.48 -14.98
CA ALA A 306 -30.74 -8.77 -16.03
C ALA A 306 -29.22 -9.02 -16.00
N GLY A 307 -28.61 -8.96 -17.19
CA GLY A 307 -27.17 -9.08 -17.38
C GLY A 307 -26.39 -7.86 -16.89
N ASN A 308 -25.45 -7.37 -17.71
CA ASN A 308 -24.59 -6.25 -17.32
C ASN A 308 -25.35 -4.91 -17.38
N ILE A 309 -25.47 -4.22 -16.26
CA ILE A 309 -26.28 -3.00 -16.12
C ILE A 309 -25.42 -1.82 -15.68
N VAL A 310 -25.62 -0.67 -16.33
CA VAL A 310 -25.24 0.63 -15.78
C VAL A 310 -26.49 1.42 -15.47
N LEU A 311 -26.77 1.64 -14.19
CA LEU A 311 -27.87 2.47 -13.72
C LEU A 311 -27.33 3.86 -13.38
N ILE A 312 -27.91 4.89 -14.00
CA ILE A 312 -27.58 6.30 -13.74
C ILE A 312 -28.81 6.99 -13.16
N SER A 313 -28.69 7.50 -11.94
CA SER A 313 -29.71 8.31 -11.28
C SER A 313 -29.30 9.77 -11.28
N THR A 314 -30.27 10.68 -11.49
CA THR A 314 -30.05 12.12 -11.26
C THR A 314 -30.21 12.53 -9.80
N GLY A 315 -30.74 11.65 -8.94
CA GLY A 315 -30.97 11.88 -7.52
C GLY A 315 -30.06 11.05 -6.62
N THR A 316 -30.54 10.78 -5.41
CA THR A 316 -29.88 9.91 -4.43
C THR A 316 -30.24 8.46 -4.71
N VAL A 317 -29.24 7.57 -4.75
CA VAL A 317 -29.46 6.12 -4.76
C VAL A 317 -29.19 5.56 -3.37
N THR A 318 -30.20 4.94 -2.77
CA THR A 318 -30.07 4.20 -1.53
C THR A 318 -30.05 2.70 -1.84
N VAL A 319 -28.98 2.01 -1.46
CA VAL A 319 -28.88 0.55 -1.56
C VAL A 319 -29.33 -0.03 -0.23
N ASP A 320 -30.57 -0.55 -0.21
CA ASP A 320 -31.28 -0.92 1.00
C ASP A 320 -31.74 -2.38 0.99
N ARG A 321 -30.87 -3.30 1.40
CA ARG A 321 -31.25 -4.71 1.54
C ARG A 321 -31.63 -4.98 2.99
N ILE A 322 -32.93 -5.08 3.21
CA ILE A 322 -33.54 -5.43 4.50
C ILE A 322 -33.69 -6.96 4.56
N ALA A 323 -33.65 -7.50 5.79
CA ALA A 323 -33.82 -8.93 6.07
C ALA A 323 -34.96 -9.58 5.23
N PRO A 324 -34.77 -10.82 4.76
CA PRO A 324 -33.74 -11.76 5.19
C PRO A 324 -32.38 -11.61 4.49
N SER A 325 -32.31 -10.88 3.37
CA SER A 325 -31.06 -10.67 2.65
C SER A 325 -30.49 -9.30 3.02
N THR A 326 -29.38 -9.29 3.75
CA THR A 326 -28.60 -8.07 4.02
C THR A 326 -27.49 -7.86 2.99
N THR A 327 -27.57 -8.53 1.84
CA THR A 327 -26.55 -8.48 0.80
C THR A 327 -27.16 -8.01 -0.51
N PHE A 328 -26.43 -7.16 -1.24
CA PHE A 328 -26.75 -6.78 -2.61
C PHE A 328 -25.85 -7.56 -3.56
N THR A 329 -26.37 -8.63 -4.15
CA THR A 329 -25.63 -9.56 -5.00
C THR A 329 -26.36 -9.73 -6.35
N PRO A 330 -26.20 -8.79 -7.29
CA PRO A 330 -26.75 -8.92 -8.63
C PRO A 330 -26.18 -10.16 -9.35
N VAL A 331 -26.98 -10.75 -10.25
CA VAL A 331 -26.55 -11.89 -11.09
C VAL A 331 -25.51 -11.44 -12.11
N GLY A 332 -25.74 -10.32 -12.77
CA GLY A 332 -24.79 -9.68 -13.67
C GLY A 332 -23.86 -8.69 -12.96
N SER A 333 -23.00 -8.05 -13.75
CA SER A 333 -22.20 -6.92 -13.26
C SER A 333 -23.04 -5.65 -13.28
N VAL A 334 -23.04 -4.91 -12.17
CA VAL A 334 -23.83 -3.67 -12.03
C VAL A 334 -22.90 -2.51 -11.70
N ALA A 335 -23.09 -1.40 -12.41
CA ALA A 335 -22.61 -0.09 -11.98
C ALA A 335 -23.79 0.81 -11.59
N ILE A 336 -23.66 1.49 -10.47
CA ILE A 336 -24.60 2.50 -9.98
C ILE A 336 -23.87 3.84 -9.95
N ILE A 337 -24.41 4.81 -10.69
CA ILE A 337 -23.83 6.14 -10.86
C ILE A 337 -24.87 7.17 -10.42
N ALA A 338 -24.56 7.96 -9.40
CA ALA A 338 -25.49 8.94 -8.84
C ALA A 338 -24.74 10.08 -8.14
N PRO A 339 -25.29 11.30 -8.06
CA PRO A 339 -24.71 12.35 -7.22
C PRO A 339 -24.41 11.89 -5.78
N THR A 340 -25.37 11.20 -5.16
CA THR A 340 -25.24 10.66 -3.80
C THR A 340 -25.59 9.18 -3.79
N ILE A 341 -24.75 8.36 -3.14
CA ILE A 341 -25.01 6.93 -2.90
C ILE A 341 -25.00 6.68 -1.40
N ASN A 342 -26.08 6.11 -0.88
CA ASN A 342 -26.22 5.73 0.52
C ASN A 342 -26.36 4.22 0.64
N PHE A 343 -25.52 3.58 1.45
CA PHE A 343 -25.72 2.18 1.83
C PHE A 343 -26.50 2.12 3.15
N ASN A 344 -27.62 1.38 3.18
CA ASN A 344 -28.40 1.22 4.41
C ASN A 344 -27.55 0.54 5.51
N ASN A 345 -27.75 0.92 6.76
CA ASN A 345 -27.13 0.35 7.96
C ASN A 345 -27.23 -1.19 8.09
N SER A 346 -28.25 -1.82 7.53
CA SER A 346 -28.42 -3.28 7.55
C SER A 346 -27.54 -4.00 6.53
N LEU A 347 -27.11 -3.33 5.46
CA LEU A 347 -26.38 -3.93 4.36
C LEU A 347 -25.00 -4.39 4.81
N THR A 348 -24.67 -5.67 4.68
CA THR A 348 -23.38 -6.24 5.10
C THR A 348 -22.40 -6.40 3.94
N GLU A 349 -22.94 -6.64 2.73
CA GLU A 349 -22.17 -6.78 1.50
C GLU A 349 -22.90 -6.12 0.33
N ALA A 350 -22.15 -5.42 -0.53
CA ALA A 350 -22.64 -4.86 -1.79
C ALA A 350 -21.71 -5.24 -2.94
N GLN A 351 -22.22 -5.90 -3.97
CA GLN A 351 -21.45 -6.22 -5.17
C GLN A 351 -21.80 -5.26 -6.31
N GLY A 352 -20.79 -4.66 -6.92
CA GLY A 352 -20.95 -3.72 -8.02
C GLY A 352 -19.90 -2.63 -8.05
N ILE A 353 -20.05 -1.72 -9.00
CA ILE A 353 -19.26 -0.50 -9.14
C ILE A 353 -20.13 0.68 -8.72
N PHE A 354 -19.75 1.38 -7.67
CA PHE A 354 -20.53 2.48 -7.11
C PHE A 354 -19.76 3.79 -7.32
N ILE A 355 -20.34 4.72 -8.11
CA ILE A 355 -19.71 5.99 -8.47
C ILE A 355 -20.62 7.13 -8.04
N GLY A 356 -20.18 7.92 -7.06
CA GLY A 356 -20.90 9.13 -6.68
C GLY A 356 -20.01 10.29 -6.27
N ASN A 357 -20.59 11.49 -6.19
CA ASN A 357 -19.88 12.62 -5.62
C ASN A 357 -19.70 12.40 -4.12
N THR A 358 -20.81 12.02 -3.48
CA THR A 358 -20.87 11.67 -2.08
C THR A 358 -21.27 10.20 -1.94
N VAL A 359 -20.52 9.45 -1.15
CA VAL A 359 -20.85 8.07 -0.80
C VAL A 359 -20.90 7.96 0.72
N SER A 360 -22.03 7.52 1.26
CA SER A 360 -22.20 7.22 2.68
C SER A 360 -22.32 5.71 2.90
N THR A 361 -21.48 5.15 3.77
CA THR A 361 -21.55 3.72 4.11
C THR A 361 -22.60 3.42 5.18
N GLY A 362 -23.17 4.43 5.85
CA GLY A 362 -24.10 4.26 6.98
C GLY A 362 -23.44 4.44 8.35
N THR A 363 -24.17 4.12 9.42
CA THR A 363 -23.87 4.45 10.84
C THR A 363 -23.92 3.24 11.81
N ASN A 364 -23.84 2.01 11.30
CA ASN A 364 -23.97 0.81 12.13
C ASN A 364 -22.78 0.65 13.11
N ALA A 365 -23.08 0.45 14.40
CA ALA A 365 -22.07 0.36 15.46
C ALA A 365 -21.44 -1.04 15.67
N ALA A 366 -22.02 -2.06 15.04
CA ALA A 366 -21.64 -3.45 15.26
C ALA A 366 -21.42 -4.22 13.94
N GLN A 367 -21.32 -3.52 12.81
CA GLN A 367 -21.29 -4.14 11.49
C GLN A 367 -20.56 -3.25 10.48
N GLY A 368 -19.51 -3.80 9.87
CA GLY A 368 -18.84 -3.19 8.73
C GLY A 368 -19.60 -3.38 7.41
N LEU A 369 -19.08 -2.81 6.33
CA LEU A 369 -19.58 -3.00 4.97
C LEU A 369 -18.51 -3.61 4.08
N LYS A 370 -18.83 -4.70 3.41
CA LYS A 370 -18.00 -5.27 2.34
C LYS A 370 -18.49 -4.78 0.99
N VAL A 371 -17.57 -4.35 0.13
CA VAL A 371 -17.86 -4.03 -1.27
C VAL A 371 -17.04 -4.95 -2.17
N ILE A 372 -17.70 -5.69 -3.06
CA ILE A 372 -17.05 -6.53 -4.08
C ILE A 372 -17.23 -5.87 -5.45
N GLY A 373 -16.17 -5.27 -5.97
CA GLY A 373 -16.20 -4.44 -7.17
C GLY A 373 -15.41 -3.16 -6.98
N ASN A 374 -16.02 -1.99 -7.12
CA ASN A 374 -15.29 -0.72 -6.95
C ASN A 374 -16.17 0.34 -6.26
N LEU A 375 -15.54 1.25 -5.53
CA LEU A 375 -16.18 2.35 -4.82
C LEU A 375 -15.44 3.65 -5.14
N ILE A 376 -16.13 4.57 -5.82
CA ILE A 376 -15.56 5.86 -6.22
C ILE A 376 -16.41 6.97 -5.60
N ALA A 377 -15.84 7.66 -4.61
CA ALA A 377 -16.40 8.87 -4.03
C ALA A 377 -15.59 10.08 -4.52
N GLN A 378 -16.15 10.87 -5.43
CA GLN A 378 -15.38 11.92 -6.11
C GLN A 378 -15.07 13.14 -5.25
N THR A 379 -15.89 13.37 -4.21
CA THR A 379 -15.78 14.50 -3.30
C THR A 379 -15.68 14.02 -1.85
N THR A 380 -16.64 13.20 -1.40
CA THR A 380 -16.73 12.82 0.02
C THR A 380 -17.10 11.35 0.18
N LEU A 381 -16.27 10.62 0.93
CA LEU A 381 -16.61 9.32 1.49
C LEU A 381 -16.93 9.51 2.98
N SER A 382 -18.20 9.36 3.36
CA SER A 382 -18.62 9.38 4.75
C SER A 382 -18.74 7.95 5.26
N ASN A 383 -17.84 7.58 6.18
CA ASN A 383 -17.85 6.26 6.79
C ASN A 383 -18.04 6.36 8.30
N ASN A 384 -19.26 6.09 8.76
CA ASN A 384 -19.61 6.08 10.19
C ASN A 384 -19.92 4.67 10.70
N ARG A 385 -19.62 3.64 9.90
CA ARG A 385 -19.72 2.25 10.34
C ARG A 385 -18.56 1.90 11.25
N LYS A 386 -18.84 1.02 12.19
CA LYS A 386 -17.84 0.52 13.13
C LYS A 386 -18.17 -0.88 13.61
N TRP A 387 -17.13 -1.52 14.09
CA TRP A 387 -17.21 -2.73 14.88
C TRP A 387 -17.07 -2.38 16.37
N PRO A 388 -17.48 -3.26 17.29
CA PRO A 388 -17.20 -3.07 18.71
C PRO A 388 -15.70 -2.99 19.02
N THR A 389 -14.86 -3.54 18.12
CA THR A 389 -13.40 -3.46 18.18
C THR A 389 -12.86 -2.69 16.99
N THR A 390 -11.75 -1.98 17.14
CA THR A 390 -11.08 -1.25 16.04
C THR A 390 -10.15 -2.15 15.22
N ALA A 391 -9.95 -3.40 15.68
CA ALA A 391 -9.07 -4.36 15.04
C ALA A 391 -9.56 -4.82 13.66
N ARG A 392 -10.88 -4.76 13.40
CA ARG A 392 -11.48 -5.14 12.12
C ARG A 392 -11.79 -3.91 11.26
N PRO A 393 -11.55 -3.92 9.94
CA PRO A 393 -11.87 -2.78 9.11
C PRO A 393 -13.38 -2.55 9.05
N SER A 394 -13.79 -1.30 9.12
CA SER A 394 -15.19 -0.87 9.04
C SER A 394 -15.74 -0.95 7.61
N VAL A 395 -14.86 -0.79 6.63
CA VAL A 395 -15.16 -0.98 5.20
C VAL A 395 -14.08 -1.84 4.60
N PHE A 396 -14.47 -2.90 3.90
CA PHE A 396 -13.57 -3.78 3.17
C PHE A 396 -13.93 -3.81 1.69
N ILE A 397 -13.02 -3.37 0.83
CA ILE A 397 -13.28 -3.29 -0.62
C ILE A 397 -12.38 -4.30 -1.33
N LYS A 398 -13.00 -5.28 -1.99
CA LYS A 398 -12.30 -6.25 -2.85
C LYS A 398 -12.56 -5.90 -4.30
N PHE A 399 -11.51 -5.55 -5.03
CA PHE A 399 -11.64 -5.28 -6.45
C PHE A 399 -12.02 -6.55 -7.21
N ASP A 400 -13.05 -6.44 -8.05
CA ASP A 400 -13.47 -7.51 -8.94
C ASP A 400 -13.27 -7.07 -10.39
N GLN A 401 -12.15 -7.51 -10.96
CA GLN A 401 -11.77 -7.20 -12.34
C GLN A 401 -12.79 -7.72 -13.35
N THR A 402 -13.47 -8.84 -13.08
CA THR A 402 -14.45 -9.42 -14.00
C THR A 402 -15.64 -8.50 -14.12
N LYS A 403 -16.14 -7.98 -12.97
CA LYS A 403 -17.24 -7.01 -12.96
C LYS A 403 -16.88 -5.72 -13.70
N TYR A 404 -15.65 -5.25 -13.53
CA TYR A 404 -15.14 -4.06 -14.23
C TYR A 404 -15.04 -4.27 -15.74
N LEU A 405 -14.39 -5.34 -16.18
CA LEU A 405 -14.18 -5.64 -17.60
C LEU A 405 -15.49 -5.88 -18.34
N SER A 406 -16.47 -6.56 -17.73
CA SER A 406 -17.77 -6.79 -18.35
C SER A 406 -18.59 -5.50 -18.53
N LEU A 407 -18.31 -4.47 -17.72
CA LEU A 407 -18.97 -3.17 -17.80
C LEU A 407 -18.22 -2.15 -18.65
N LEU A 408 -17.02 -2.48 -19.13
CA LEU A 408 -16.16 -1.59 -19.92
C LEU A 408 -16.87 -1.01 -21.16
N PRO A 409 -17.67 -1.78 -21.94
CA PRO A 409 -18.40 -1.22 -23.08
C PRO A 409 -19.39 -0.11 -22.68
N PHE A 410 -19.96 -0.20 -21.48
CA PHE A 410 -20.96 0.75 -20.98
C PHE A 410 -20.32 1.93 -20.22
N LEU A 411 -19.24 1.70 -19.47
CA LEU A 411 -18.57 2.73 -18.66
C LEU A 411 -17.50 3.54 -19.39
N SER A 412 -16.94 3.01 -20.48
CA SER A 412 -15.89 3.71 -21.23
C SER A 412 -16.38 5.01 -21.86
N THR A 413 -15.50 6.02 -21.90
CA THR A 413 -15.71 7.25 -22.66
C THR A 413 -14.74 7.28 -23.83
N ALA A 414 -15.21 7.54 -25.03
CA ALA A 414 -14.37 7.75 -26.20
C ALA A 414 -14.02 9.23 -26.32
N SER A 415 -12.74 9.54 -26.49
CA SER A 415 -12.29 10.87 -26.88
C SER A 415 -12.10 10.93 -28.39
N TYR A 416 -12.60 11.99 -29.00
CA TYR A 416 -12.45 12.23 -30.44
C TYR A 416 -11.62 13.49 -30.61
N GLN A 417 -10.44 13.34 -31.19
CA GLN A 417 -9.70 14.46 -31.74
C GLN A 417 -10.22 14.67 -33.16
N TRP A 418 -10.98 15.73 -33.37
CA TRP A 418 -11.37 16.11 -34.72
C TRP A 418 -10.19 16.80 -35.39
N ARG A 419 -9.89 16.40 -36.62
CA ARG A 419 -8.99 17.11 -37.52
C ARG A 419 -9.82 17.51 -38.74
N GLN A 420 -9.92 18.81 -38.99
CA GLN A 420 -10.57 19.30 -40.21
C GLN A 420 -9.71 18.86 -41.40
N ILE A 421 -10.29 18.07 -42.27
CA ILE A 421 -9.68 17.71 -43.56
C ILE A 421 -10.20 18.77 -44.53
N GLN A 422 -9.32 19.64 -45.02
CA GLN A 422 -9.61 20.61 -46.08
C GLN A 422 -9.18 20.06 -47.43
#